data_AF-A0A2R4A6V5-F1
#
_entry.id   AF-A0A2R4A6V5-F1
#
_cell.length_a   1.000
_cell.length_b   1.000
_cell.length_c   1.000
_cell.angle_alpha   90.00
_cell.angle_beta   90.00
_cell.angle_gamma   90.00
#
_symmetry.space_group_name_H-M   'P 1'
#
loop_
_entity.id
_entity.type
_entity.pdbx_description
1 polymer ?
#
loop_
_entity_poly.entity_id
_entity_poly.type
_entity_poly.pdbx_seq_one_letter_code
_entity_poly.pdbx_strand_id
1 'polypeptide(L)'
;MSSAQLLVTDSDFRDKDFRKQLSETVKSLLELKVIPIFNENDAVSTRKAPYEDSSGIFWDNDSLAALLALELNADLLVLLSDVDGLYSGPPSDPKSKLIHTYIKEKHQSEITFGDKSRVGRGGMTAKVKAAVSAASAGIPVVITSGFAAGNIIKVLQGQRVGTLFHRDAQFWNPIREVGAREMAIGARDSSRRLQGLSSEERERILLDIADALVANEKSILAENEADVAAAQEAGYEKSLISRLALKPGKIRSLANSVRVLANMDDPIGRVLKKTQVLWSCWYFLKF
;
A
#
# COMPACT_ATOMS: atom_id res chain seq x y z
N MET A 1 -0.85 9.26 32.59
CA MET A 1 -1.77 8.54 31.69
C MET A 1 -2.29 7.36 32.49
N SER A 2 -3.60 7.21 32.62
CA SER A 2 -4.19 6.12 33.42
C SER A 2 -4.63 5.00 32.50
N SER A 3 -4.62 3.77 33.00
CA SER A 3 -5.08 2.58 32.28
C SER A 3 -6.15 1.86 33.08
N ALA A 4 -7.06 1.17 32.39
CA ALA A 4 -8.08 0.33 33.01
C ALA A 4 -8.04 -1.07 32.41
N GLN A 5 -8.00 -2.10 33.26
CA GLN A 5 -8.00 -3.48 32.81
C GLN A 5 -9.43 -3.97 32.55
N LEU A 6 -9.63 -4.60 31.40
CA LEU A 6 -10.87 -5.27 31.02
C LEU A 6 -10.57 -6.73 30.68
N LEU A 7 -11.12 -7.64 31.48
CA LEU A 7 -10.98 -9.07 31.29
C LEU A 7 -12.26 -9.62 30.68
N VAL A 8 -12.14 -10.33 29.57
CA VAL A 8 -13.27 -10.85 28.80
C VAL A 8 -13.09 -12.33 28.48
N THR A 9 -14.19 -13.02 28.26
CA THR A 9 -14.26 -14.40 27.79
C THR A 9 -15.04 -14.46 26.49
N ASP A 10 -14.94 -15.56 25.75
CA ASP A 10 -15.67 -15.73 24.50
C ASP A 10 -17.19 -15.80 24.69
N SER A 11 -17.63 -16.35 25.82
CA SER A 11 -19.06 -16.40 26.17
C SER A 11 -19.66 -15.01 26.29
N ASP A 12 -18.88 -14.02 26.72
CA ASP A 12 -19.37 -12.66 26.94
C ASP A 12 -19.81 -12.01 25.62
N PHE A 13 -19.11 -12.29 24.51
CA PHE A 13 -19.46 -11.76 23.19
C PHE A 13 -20.68 -12.42 22.53
N ARG A 14 -21.21 -13.50 23.10
CA ARG A 14 -22.49 -14.08 22.65
C ARG A 14 -23.68 -13.26 23.13
N ASP A 15 -23.53 -12.61 24.27
CA ASP A 15 -24.54 -11.73 24.83
C ASP A 15 -24.52 -10.37 24.11
N LYS A 16 -25.70 -9.91 23.68
CA LYS A 16 -25.85 -8.60 23.02
C LYS A 16 -25.79 -7.46 24.03
N ASP A 17 -26.30 -7.67 25.24
CA ASP A 17 -26.35 -6.64 26.27
C ASP A 17 -24.95 -6.39 26.84
N PHE A 18 -24.18 -7.46 27.07
CA PHE A 18 -22.76 -7.35 27.43
C PHE A 18 -21.96 -6.53 26.41
N ARG A 19 -22.11 -6.86 25.12
CA ARG A 19 -21.42 -6.17 24.03
C ARG A 19 -21.71 -4.67 23.98
N LYS A 20 -22.99 -4.31 24.10
CA LYS A 20 -23.41 -2.91 24.21
C LYS A 20 -22.78 -2.22 25.43
N GLN A 21 -22.86 -2.87 26.60
CA GLN A 21 -22.30 -2.32 27.83
C GLN A 21 -20.77 -2.17 27.77
N LEU A 22 -20.08 -3.11 27.12
CA LEU A 22 -18.64 -3.03 26.88
C LEU A 22 -18.30 -1.80 26.02
N SER A 23 -19.02 -1.59 24.93
CA SER A 23 -18.83 -0.44 24.04
C SER A 23 -19.04 0.89 24.78
N GLU A 24 -20.10 1.00 25.58
CA GLU A 24 -20.38 2.18 26.43
C GLU A 24 -19.28 2.41 27.48
N THR A 25 -18.78 1.34 28.09
CA THR A 25 -17.70 1.39 29.08
C THR A 25 -16.39 1.88 28.45
N VAL A 26 -16.01 1.32 27.31
CA VAL A 26 -14.81 1.73 26.57
C VAL A 26 -14.90 3.19 26.16
N LYS A 27 -16.05 3.60 25.62
CA LYS A 27 -16.28 5.00 25.23
C LYS A 27 -16.08 5.95 26.43
N SER A 28 -16.66 5.60 27.58
CA SER A 28 -16.50 6.38 28.83
C SER A 28 -15.04 6.45 29.30
N LEU A 29 -14.30 5.34 29.23
CA LEU A 29 -12.88 5.30 29.57
C LEU A 29 -12.05 6.23 28.67
N LEU A 30 -12.31 6.20 27.36
CA LEU A 30 -11.61 7.04 26.39
C LEU A 30 -11.94 8.53 26.57
N GLU A 31 -13.19 8.89 26.86
CA GLU A 31 -13.60 10.26 27.20
C GLU A 31 -12.85 10.79 28.43
N LEU A 32 -12.55 9.91 29.39
CA LEU A 32 -11.73 10.20 30.57
C LEU A 32 -10.22 10.12 30.32
N LYS A 33 -9.77 9.93 29.08
CA LYS A 33 -8.36 9.75 28.69
C LYS A 33 -7.69 8.57 29.40
N VAL A 34 -8.45 7.51 29.69
CA VAL A 34 -7.98 6.25 30.25
C VAL A 34 -7.81 5.24 29.12
N ILE A 35 -6.66 4.58 29.05
CA ILE A 35 -6.39 3.55 28.02
C ILE A 35 -6.94 2.19 28.51
N PRO A 36 -7.91 1.60 27.79
CA PRO A 36 -8.37 0.24 28.09
C PRO A 36 -7.29 -0.79 27.74
N ILE A 37 -7.01 -1.72 28.65
CA ILE A 37 -6.11 -2.85 28.46
C ILE A 37 -6.94 -4.12 28.52
N PHE A 38 -7.14 -4.74 27.35
CA PHE A 38 -7.89 -5.97 27.21
C PHE A 38 -7.02 -7.21 27.36
N ASN A 39 -7.56 -8.25 28.01
CA ASN A 39 -6.98 -9.59 27.98
C ASN A 39 -8.07 -10.65 28.16
N GLU A 40 -7.78 -11.88 27.72
CA GLU A 40 -8.65 -13.02 28.01
C GLU A 40 -8.62 -13.34 29.52
N ASN A 41 -9.79 -13.65 30.09
CA ASN A 41 -9.91 -14.03 31.49
C ASN A 41 -9.65 -15.54 31.69
N ASP A 42 -8.38 -15.94 31.56
CA ASP A 42 -7.94 -17.34 31.72
C ASP A 42 -8.37 -17.96 33.07
N ALA A 43 -8.55 -17.16 34.12
CA ALA A 43 -8.87 -17.63 35.47
C ALA A 43 -10.31 -18.17 35.60
N VAL A 44 -11.24 -17.69 34.76
CA VAL A 44 -12.65 -18.12 34.77
C VAL A 44 -13.07 -18.80 33.46
N SER A 45 -12.18 -18.80 32.47
CA SER A 45 -12.40 -19.50 31.20
C SER A 45 -12.52 -21.00 31.46
N THR A 46 -13.66 -21.58 31.08
CA THR A 46 -13.91 -23.03 31.23
C THR A 46 -13.27 -23.86 30.12
N ARG A 47 -12.43 -23.25 29.28
CA ARG A 47 -11.86 -23.87 28.08
C ARG A 47 -10.75 -24.85 28.40
N LYS A 48 -10.85 -26.06 27.85
CA LYS A 48 -9.84 -27.12 27.96
C LYS A 48 -9.06 -27.38 26.66
N ALA A 49 -9.46 -26.74 25.56
CA ALA A 49 -8.84 -26.83 24.23
C ALA A 49 -9.15 -25.55 23.41
N PRO A 50 -8.36 -25.23 22.35
CA PRO A 50 -8.69 -24.15 21.43
C PRO A 50 -10.07 -24.38 20.80
N TYR A 51 -10.98 -23.43 20.96
CA TYR A 51 -12.30 -23.47 20.32
C TYR A 51 -12.15 -23.05 18.85
N GLU A 52 -12.48 -23.95 17.93
CA GLU A 52 -12.87 -23.60 16.56
C GLU A 52 -14.41 -23.50 16.57
N ASP A 53 -14.96 -22.31 16.40
CA ASP A 53 -16.39 -22.21 16.09
C ASP A 53 -16.65 -22.57 14.62
N SER A 54 -17.92 -22.59 14.20
CA SER A 54 -18.32 -22.82 12.81
C SER A 54 -17.79 -21.77 11.82
N SER A 55 -17.14 -20.70 12.30
CA SER A 55 -16.42 -19.71 11.49
C SER A 55 -14.90 -19.96 11.40
N GLY A 56 -14.37 -20.95 12.13
CA GLY A 56 -12.97 -21.40 12.05
C GLY A 56 -11.97 -20.48 12.77
N ILE A 57 -12.44 -19.66 13.70
CA ILE A 57 -11.62 -18.72 14.48
C ILE A 57 -11.03 -19.44 15.69
N PHE A 58 -9.70 -19.53 15.72
CA PHE A 58 -8.94 -19.90 16.92
C PHE A 58 -8.96 -18.73 17.88
N TRP A 59 -9.43 -18.91 19.10
CA TRP A 59 -9.40 -17.85 20.11
C TRP A 59 -8.01 -17.71 20.74
N ASP A 60 -7.14 -17.02 20.01
CA ASP A 60 -5.96 -16.37 20.56
C ASP A 60 -6.20 -14.85 20.67
N ASN A 61 -5.20 -14.14 21.21
CA ASN A 61 -5.27 -12.69 21.36
C ASN A 61 -5.40 -11.96 20.00
N ASP A 62 -4.97 -12.56 18.90
CA ASP A 62 -5.11 -11.97 17.56
C ASP A 62 -6.60 -11.95 17.15
N SER A 63 -7.31 -13.04 17.38
CA SER A 63 -8.76 -13.14 17.14
C SER A 63 -9.58 -12.29 18.11
N LEU A 64 -9.18 -12.23 19.39
CA LEU A 64 -9.82 -11.33 20.36
C LEU A 64 -9.65 -9.86 19.93
N ALA A 65 -8.46 -9.47 19.48
CA ALA A 65 -8.20 -8.12 19.00
C ALA A 65 -9.05 -7.78 17.75
N ALA A 66 -9.17 -8.71 16.81
CA ALA A 66 -10.06 -8.56 15.65
C ALA A 66 -11.53 -8.41 16.05
N LEU A 67 -12.01 -9.21 17.00
CA LEU A 67 -13.38 -9.12 17.50
C LEU A 67 -13.64 -7.80 18.23
N LEU A 68 -12.73 -7.38 19.11
CA LEU A 68 -12.82 -6.10 19.82
C LEU A 68 -12.80 -4.92 18.86
N ALA A 69 -11.95 -4.97 17.83
CA ALA A 69 -11.92 -3.94 16.79
C ALA A 69 -13.31 -3.81 16.13
N LEU A 70 -13.95 -4.93 15.80
CA LEU A 70 -15.29 -4.96 15.22
C LEU A 70 -16.35 -4.41 16.18
N GLU A 71 -16.36 -4.89 17.43
CA GLU A 71 -17.34 -4.49 18.42
C GLU A 71 -17.26 -2.99 18.78
N LEU A 72 -16.03 -2.45 18.78
CA LEU A 72 -15.76 -1.07 19.12
C LEU A 72 -15.77 -0.14 17.89
N ASN A 73 -16.04 -0.67 16.69
CA ASN A 73 -15.96 0.06 15.41
C ASN A 73 -14.63 0.81 15.25
N ALA A 74 -13.51 0.13 15.49
CA ALA A 74 -12.19 0.73 15.36
C ALA A 74 -11.88 1.11 13.90
N ASP A 75 -11.26 2.28 13.70
CA ASP A 75 -10.83 2.74 12.38
C ASP A 75 -9.66 1.93 11.80
N LEU A 76 -8.86 1.31 12.68
CA LEU A 76 -7.66 0.57 12.32
C LEU A 76 -7.30 -0.44 13.43
N LEU A 77 -6.97 -1.66 13.04
CA LEU A 77 -6.34 -2.65 13.92
C LEU A 77 -4.86 -2.81 13.57
N VAL A 78 -3.97 -2.67 14.55
CA VAL A 78 -2.53 -2.92 14.38
C VAL A 78 -2.12 -4.16 15.15
N LEU A 79 -1.68 -5.18 14.44
CA LEU A 79 -1.16 -6.43 15.00
C LEU A 79 0.37 -6.37 15.01
N LEU A 80 0.95 -6.34 16.21
CA LEU A 80 2.41 -6.34 16.38
C LEU A 80 2.94 -7.78 16.40
N SER A 81 3.91 -8.06 15.52
CA SER A 81 4.57 -9.37 15.38
C SER A 81 6.06 -9.28 15.68
N ASP A 82 6.69 -10.45 15.77
CA ASP A 82 8.14 -10.64 15.78
C ASP A 82 8.83 -10.50 14.41
N VAL A 83 8.06 -10.36 13.33
CA VAL A 83 8.54 -10.14 11.97
C VAL A 83 7.98 -8.83 11.40
N ASP A 84 8.62 -8.30 10.36
CA ASP A 84 8.24 -7.01 9.77
C ASP A 84 6.85 -6.99 9.11
N GLY A 85 6.34 -8.16 8.73
CA GLY A 85 5.01 -8.37 8.17
C GLY A 85 4.93 -9.73 7.47
N LEU A 86 4.03 -9.85 6.49
CA LEU A 86 3.85 -11.04 5.68
C LEU A 86 4.83 -11.04 4.50
N TYR A 87 5.52 -12.16 4.27
CA TYR A 87 6.48 -12.32 3.19
C TYR A 87 5.95 -13.23 2.08
N SER A 88 6.42 -13.02 0.85
CA SER A 88 6.07 -13.83 -0.34
C SER A 88 6.72 -15.22 -0.37
N GLY A 89 7.51 -15.55 0.66
CA GLY A 89 8.23 -16.82 0.78
C GLY A 89 8.89 -16.93 2.16
N PRO A 90 9.55 -18.06 2.47
CA PRO A 90 10.23 -18.24 3.74
C PRO A 90 11.37 -17.20 3.92
N PRO A 91 11.69 -16.78 5.16
CA PRO A 91 12.76 -15.81 5.42
C PRO A 91 14.15 -16.25 4.93
N SER A 92 14.35 -17.56 4.74
CA SER A 92 15.59 -18.14 4.22
C SER A 92 15.76 -17.97 2.70
N ASP A 93 14.69 -17.66 1.96
CA ASP A 93 14.77 -17.43 0.52
C ASP A 93 15.15 -15.97 0.22
N PRO A 94 16.28 -15.70 -0.45
CA PRO A 94 16.68 -14.35 -0.84
C PRO A 94 15.68 -13.65 -1.78
N LYS A 95 14.80 -14.40 -2.45
CA LYS A 95 13.73 -13.85 -3.31
C LYS A 95 12.49 -13.46 -2.51
N SER A 96 12.42 -13.82 -1.24
CA SER A 96 11.30 -13.48 -0.37
C SER A 96 11.24 -11.97 -0.16
N LYS A 97 10.08 -11.38 -0.45
CA LYS A 97 9.84 -9.94 -0.31
C LYS A 97 8.68 -9.69 0.63
N LEU A 98 8.77 -8.59 1.38
CA LEU A 98 7.67 -8.12 2.21
C LEU A 98 6.48 -7.75 1.31
N ILE A 99 5.32 -8.32 1.63
CA ILE A 99 4.04 -7.98 1.01
C ILE A 99 3.50 -6.76 1.72
N HIS A 100 3.54 -5.60 1.08
CA HIS A 100 3.04 -4.38 1.71
C HIS A 100 1.50 -4.28 1.72
N THR A 101 0.84 -4.92 0.77
CA THR A 101 -0.62 -4.93 0.67
C THR A 101 -1.07 -6.34 0.33
N TYR A 102 -1.84 -6.93 1.24
CA TYR A 102 -2.39 -8.26 1.08
C TYR A 102 -3.63 -8.22 0.18
N ILE A 103 -3.50 -8.90 -0.97
CA ILE A 103 -4.60 -9.23 -1.88
C ILE A 103 -4.84 -10.74 -1.81
N LYS A 104 -6.05 -11.16 -1.45
CA LYS A 104 -6.38 -12.57 -1.20
C LYS A 104 -6.16 -13.45 -2.43
N GLU A 105 -6.67 -13.03 -3.58
CA GLU A 105 -6.64 -13.77 -4.85
C GLU A 105 -5.21 -14.00 -5.33
N LYS A 106 -4.28 -13.11 -4.96
CA LYS A 106 -2.87 -13.19 -5.34
C LYS A 106 -2.04 -13.97 -4.33
N HIS A 107 -2.18 -13.66 -3.04
CA HIS A 107 -1.24 -14.13 -2.03
C HIS A 107 -1.73 -15.34 -1.25
N GLN A 108 -3.03 -15.65 -1.24
CA GLN A 108 -3.56 -16.77 -0.43
C GLN A 108 -2.91 -18.12 -0.78
N SER A 109 -2.57 -18.34 -2.06
CA SER A 109 -1.86 -19.54 -2.52
C SER A 109 -0.35 -19.49 -2.29
N GLU A 110 0.23 -18.31 -2.07
CA GLU A 110 1.68 -18.10 -1.94
C GLU A 110 2.15 -18.08 -0.47
N ILE A 111 1.23 -17.93 0.49
CA ILE A 111 1.59 -17.90 1.90
C ILE A 111 2.02 -19.30 2.36
N THR A 112 3.32 -19.47 2.50
CA THR A 112 3.89 -20.56 3.29
C THR A 112 3.97 -20.09 4.74
N PHE A 113 3.08 -20.59 5.59
CA PHE A 113 3.14 -20.31 7.02
C PHE A 113 4.37 -21.01 7.59
N GLY A 114 5.41 -20.25 7.92
CA GLY A 114 6.59 -20.79 8.59
C GLY A 114 6.24 -21.47 9.92
N ASP A 115 7.15 -22.28 10.43
CA ASP A 115 6.96 -23.03 11.67
C ASP A 115 6.57 -22.12 12.84
N LYS A 116 5.69 -22.64 13.71
CA LYS A 116 5.17 -21.96 14.91
C LYS A 116 6.33 -21.34 15.71
N SER A 117 6.25 -20.04 16.00
CA SER A 117 7.26 -19.39 16.83
C SER A 117 7.25 -19.98 18.26
N ARG A 118 8.45 -20.05 18.86
CA ARG A 118 8.71 -20.76 20.12
C ARG A 118 8.00 -20.16 21.36
N VAL A 119 7.41 -18.97 21.23
CA VAL A 119 6.91 -18.15 22.35
C VAL A 119 5.46 -17.70 22.20
N GLY A 120 4.82 -17.91 21.04
CA GLY A 120 3.43 -17.55 20.79
C GLY A 120 2.52 -18.78 20.67
N ARG A 121 1.36 -18.77 21.35
CA ARG A 121 0.33 -19.81 21.15
C ARG A 121 -0.35 -19.70 19.77
N GLY A 122 -0.30 -18.52 19.14
CA GLY A 122 -0.84 -18.22 17.81
C GLY A 122 0.26 -17.93 16.79
N GLY A 123 0.36 -18.78 15.76
CA GLY A 123 1.33 -18.62 14.66
C GLY A 123 0.89 -17.56 13.63
N MET A 124 1.73 -17.31 12.62
CA MET A 124 1.42 -16.37 11.53
C MET A 124 0.08 -16.66 10.85
N THR A 125 -0.33 -17.93 10.79
CA THR A 125 -1.65 -18.34 10.27
C THR A 125 -2.81 -17.70 11.01
N ALA A 126 -2.75 -17.63 12.33
CA ALA A 126 -3.85 -17.07 13.12
C ALA A 126 -3.92 -15.54 12.95
N LYS A 127 -2.76 -14.86 12.93
CA LYS A 127 -2.67 -13.42 12.61
C LYS A 127 -3.26 -13.09 11.25
N VAL A 128 -2.90 -13.85 10.21
CA VAL A 128 -3.46 -13.63 8.86
C VAL A 128 -4.97 -13.90 8.85
N LYS A 129 -5.45 -14.96 9.51
CA LYS A 129 -6.90 -15.24 9.60
C LYS A 129 -7.65 -14.10 10.31
N ALA A 130 -7.16 -13.64 11.46
CA ALA A 130 -7.74 -12.53 12.21
C ALA A 130 -7.74 -11.24 11.37
N ALA A 131 -6.63 -10.93 10.71
CA ALA A 131 -6.49 -9.76 9.85
C ALA A 131 -7.44 -9.80 8.65
N VAL A 132 -7.55 -10.95 7.97
CA VAL A 132 -8.48 -11.14 6.84
C VAL A 132 -9.93 -11.03 7.30
N SER A 133 -10.27 -11.59 8.46
CA SER A 133 -11.61 -11.51 9.03
C SER A 133 -12.03 -10.06 9.30
N ALA A 134 -11.23 -9.32 10.07
CA ALA A 134 -11.49 -7.90 10.38
C ALA A 134 -11.51 -7.03 9.12
N ALA A 135 -10.55 -7.21 8.20
CA ALA A 135 -10.52 -6.49 6.93
C ALA A 135 -11.77 -6.74 6.07
N SER A 136 -12.24 -7.99 6.00
CA SER A 136 -13.44 -8.32 5.22
C SER A 136 -14.70 -7.70 5.81
N ALA A 137 -14.74 -7.54 7.13
CA ALA A 137 -15.81 -6.87 7.86
C ALA A 137 -15.70 -5.33 7.87
N GLY A 138 -14.69 -4.76 7.21
CA GLY A 138 -14.56 -3.33 6.96
C GLY A 138 -13.54 -2.60 7.82
N ILE A 139 -12.78 -3.31 8.67
CA ILE A 139 -11.73 -2.71 9.51
C ILE A 139 -10.36 -2.95 8.87
N PRO A 140 -9.66 -1.91 8.39
CA PRO A 140 -8.29 -2.03 7.92
C PRO A 140 -7.39 -2.64 9.01
N VAL A 141 -6.50 -3.57 8.62
CA VAL A 141 -5.57 -4.20 9.55
C VAL A 141 -4.14 -4.06 9.05
N VAL A 142 -3.21 -3.73 9.94
CA VAL A 142 -1.77 -3.72 9.63
C VAL A 142 -1.04 -4.71 10.52
N ILE A 143 -0.32 -5.66 9.91
CA ILE A 143 0.64 -6.51 10.61
C ILE A 143 2.02 -5.89 10.46
N THR A 144 2.70 -5.60 11.56
CA THR A 144 4.06 -5.03 11.53
C THR A 144 4.91 -5.48 12.72
N SER A 145 6.23 -5.30 12.65
CA SER A 145 7.14 -5.63 13.75
C SER A 145 6.85 -4.77 14.98
N GLY A 146 6.70 -5.41 16.13
CA GLY A 146 6.63 -4.78 17.45
C GLY A 146 7.99 -4.40 18.01
N PHE A 147 9.09 -4.91 17.44
CA PHE A 147 10.46 -4.58 17.88
C PHE A 147 10.99 -3.28 17.27
N ALA A 148 10.44 -2.85 16.13
CA ALA A 148 10.92 -1.63 15.47
C ALA A 148 10.24 -0.39 16.06
N ALA A 149 11.05 0.48 16.66
CA ALA A 149 10.57 1.70 17.30
C ALA A 149 9.84 2.63 16.30
N GLY A 150 8.72 3.18 16.75
CA GLY A 150 7.93 4.15 15.98
C GLY A 150 7.04 3.54 14.89
N ASN A 151 7.00 2.22 14.70
CA ASN A 151 6.14 1.60 13.69
C ASN A 151 4.67 1.97 13.85
N ILE A 152 4.15 2.04 15.08
CA ILE A 152 2.78 2.48 15.34
C ILE A 152 2.55 3.90 14.78
N ILE A 153 3.47 4.83 15.03
CA ILE A 153 3.37 6.22 14.54
C ILE A 153 3.46 6.24 13.01
N LYS A 154 4.38 5.50 12.41
CA LYS A 154 4.54 5.42 10.95
C LYS A 154 3.28 4.88 10.27
N VAL A 155 2.67 3.85 10.87
CA VAL A 155 1.41 3.27 10.40
C VAL A 155 0.28 4.30 10.49
N LEU A 156 0.16 5.04 11.60
CA LEU A 156 -0.83 6.10 11.74
C LEU A 156 -0.61 7.28 10.77
N GLN A 157 0.62 7.51 10.35
CA GLN A 157 0.97 8.49 9.31
C GLN A 157 0.73 7.97 7.87
N GLY A 158 0.23 6.75 7.71
CA GLY A 158 -0.01 6.15 6.39
C GLY A 158 1.27 5.70 5.67
N GLN A 159 2.41 5.63 6.36
CA GLN A 159 3.64 5.12 5.76
C GLN A 159 3.52 3.63 5.45
N ARG A 160 4.24 3.19 4.42
CA ARG A 160 4.22 1.82 3.91
C ARG A 160 5.04 0.87 4.80
N VAL A 161 4.55 0.60 6.01
CA VAL A 161 5.19 -0.23 7.03
C VAL A 161 4.40 -1.52 7.26
N GLY A 162 5.11 -2.65 7.21
CA GLY A 162 4.50 -3.97 7.33
C GLY A 162 3.54 -4.33 6.20
N THR A 163 2.49 -5.06 6.52
CA THR A 163 1.48 -5.57 5.58
C THR A 163 0.10 -5.04 5.92
N LEU A 164 -0.50 -4.30 4.99
CA LEU A 164 -1.87 -3.81 5.07
C LEU A 164 -2.86 -4.81 4.49
N PHE A 165 -3.94 -5.07 5.22
CA PHE A 165 -5.10 -5.84 4.83
C PHE A 165 -6.29 -4.89 4.72
N HIS A 166 -6.94 -4.88 3.55
CA HIS A 166 -8.09 -4.03 3.29
C HIS A 166 -9.05 -4.74 2.33
N ARG A 167 -10.36 -4.62 2.55
CA ARG A 167 -11.39 -5.25 1.70
C ARG A 167 -11.24 -4.86 0.22
N ASP A 168 -10.94 -3.59 -0.01
CA ASP A 168 -10.87 -3.02 -1.36
C ASP A 168 -9.44 -3.05 -1.96
N ALA A 169 -8.50 -3.75 -1.31
CA ALA A 169 -7.09 -3.81 -1.74
C ALA A 169 -6.91 -4.30 -3.18
N GLN A 170 -7.83 -5.13 -3.68
CA GLN A 170 -7.83 -5.63 -5.05
C GLN A 170 -8.10 -4.55 -6.11
N PHE A 171 -8.78 -3.46 -5.73
CA PHE A 171 -9.11 -2.35 -6.63
C PHE A 171 -8.07 -1.24 -6.61
N TRP A 172 -7.20 -1.25 -5.61
CA TRP A 172 -6.11 -0.30 -5.56
C TRP A 172 -5.11 -0.65 -6.65
N ASN A 173 -4.86 0.31 -7.54
CA ASN A 173 -3.70 0.21 -8.39
C ASN A 173 -2.50 0.11 -7.46
N PRO A 174 -1.72 -0.99 -7.51
CA PRO A 174 -0.49 -1.03 -6.74
C PRO A 174 0.29 0.21 -7.17
N ILE A 175 0.66 1.06 -6.20
CA ILE A 175 1.74 2.01 -6.39
C ILE A 175 2.93 1.12 -6.69
N ARG A 176 3.11 0.84 -7.98
CA ARG A 176 4.28 0.14 -8.45
C ARG A 176 5.38 1.13 -8.16
N GLU A 177 6.20 0.84 -7.16
CA GLU A 177 7.62 1.12 -7.30
C GLU A 177 8.05 0.36 -8.54
N VAL A 178 7.81 0.96 -9.71
CA VAL A 178 8.25 0.40 -10.97
C VAL A 178 9.76 0.54 -10.90
N GLY A 179 10.45 -0.58 -10.70
CA GLY A 179 11.90 -0.59 -10.78
C GLY A 179 12.33 0.02 -12.12
N ALA A 180 13.52 0.63 -12.15
CA ALA A 180 14.03 1.28 -13.37
C ALA A 180 13.97 0.34 -14.59
N ARG A 181 14.15 -0.96 -14.38
CA ARG A 181 14.04 -2.00 -15.39
C ARG A 181 12.61 -2.14 -15.93
N GLU A 182 11.62 -2.26 -15.06
CA GLU A 182 10.22 -2.38 -15.44
C GLU A 182 9.71 -1.11 -16.14
N MET A 183 10.19 0.07 -15.72
CA MET A 183 9.91 1.34 -16.41
C MET A 183 10.48 1.32 -17.83
N ALA A 184 11.73 0.86 -17.98
CA ALA A 184 12.37 0.75 -19.29
C ALA A 184 11.64 -0.25 -20.21
N ILE A 185 11.20 -1.40 -19.66
CA ILE A 185 10.42 -2.38 -20.42
C ILE A 185 9.08 -1.78 -20.86
N GLY A 186 8.34 -1.15 -19.93
CA GLY A 186 7.06 -0.50 -20.22
C GLY A 186 7.19 0.61 -21.25
N ALA A 187 8.23 1.44 -21.15
CA ALA A 187 8.55 2.47 -22.13
C ALA A 187 8.86 1.87 -23.51
N ARG A 188 9.64 0.79 -23.56
CA ARG A 188 9.98 0.09 -24.82
C ARG A 188 8.73 -0.50 -25.49
N ASP A 189 7.87 -1.15 -24.73
CA ASP A 189 6.66 -1.77 -25.26
C ASP A 189 5.66 -0.71 -25.72
N SER A 190 5.53 0.40 -24.99
CA SER A 190 4.71 1.55 -25.37
C SER A 190 5.24 2.24 -26.63
N SER A 191 6.57 2.41 -26.75
CA SER A 191 7.21 2.96 -27.95
C SER A 191 6.88 2.15 -29.20
N ARG A 192 6.93 0.82 -29.12
CA ARG A 192 6.54 -0.06 -30.23
C ARG A 192 5.07 0.11 -30.62
N ARG A 193 4.18 0.27 -29.64
CA ARG A 193 2.76 0.53 -29.90
C ARG A 193 2.56 1.88 -30.60
N LEU A 194 3.21 2.94 -30.10
CA LEU A 194 3.15 4.28 -30.69
C LEU A 194 3.68 4.31 -32.15
N GLN A 195 4.72 3.54 -32.45
CA GLN A 195 5.24 3.41 -33.82
C GLN A 195 4.22 2.80 -34.79
N GLY A 196 3.34 1.91 -34.31
CA GLY A 196 2.31 1.26 -35.11
C GLY A 196 1.06 2.11 -35.35
N LEU A 197 0.89 3.22 -34.63
CA LEU A 197 -0.25 4.12 -34.80
C LEU A 197 -0.11 4.98 -36.08
N SER A 198 -1.22 5.56 -36.51
CA SER A 198 -1.22 6.60 -37.53
C SER A 198 -0.66 7.93 -37.00
N SER A 199 -0.32 8.83 -37.92
CA SER A 199 0.12 10.20 -37.58
C SER A 199 -0.97 10.95 -36.80
N GLU A 200 -2.22 10.84 -37.23
CA GLU A 200 -3.38 11.51 -36.61
C GLU A 200 -3.63 11.02 -35.19
N GLU A 201 -3.51 9.71 -34.93
CA GLU A 201 -3.64 9.16 -33.58
C GLU A 201 -2.54 9.63 -32.64
N ARG A 202 -1.29 9.72 -33.13
CA ARG A 202 -0.17 10.24 -32.33
C ARG A 202 -0.33 11.73 -32.03
N GLU A 203 -0.73 12.52 -33.02
CA GLU A 203 -1.04 13.93 -32.85
C GLU A 203 -2.12 14.12 -31.78
N ARG A 204 -3.21 13.35 -31.87
CA ARG A 204 -4.30 13.37 -30.88
C ARG A 204 -3.80 13.06 -29.47
N ILE A 205 -2.95 12.04 -29.30
CA ILE A 205 -2.35 11.72 -27.99
C ILE A 205 -1.56 12.91 -27.43
N LEU A 206 -0.77 13.60 -28.26
CA LEU A 206 0.00 14.77 -27.82
C LEU A 206 -0.93 15.93 -27.40
N LEU A 207 -2.01 16.17 -28.13
CA LEU A 207 -3.02 17.17 -27.77
C LEU A 207 -3.72 16.82 -26.45
N ASP A 208 -4.13 15.56 -26.28
CA ASP A 208 -4.74 15.07 -25.04
C ASP A 208 -3.80 15.25 -23.84
N ILE A 209 -2.49 14.98 -24.01
CA ILE A 209 -1.47 15.23 -22.98
C ILE A 209 -1.39 16.73 -22.62
N ALA A 210 -1.35 17.61 -23.62
CA ALA A 210 -1.28 19.05 -23.39
C ALA A 210 -2.52 19.58 -22.65
N ASP A 211 -3.70 19.10 -23.01
CA ASP A 211 -4.96 19.48 -22.37
C ASP A 211 -5.04 18.95 -20.94
N ALA A 212 -4.61 17.71 -20.70
CA ALA A 212 -4.53 17.13 -19.36
C ALA A 212 -3.58 17.92 -18.44
N LEU A 213 -2.42 18.36 -18.94
CA LEU A 213 -1.49 19.20 -18.17
C LEU A 213 -2.13 20.51 -17.72
N VAL A 214 -2.86 21.19 -18.61
CA VAL A 214 -3.52 22.46 -18.28
C VAL A 214 -4.71 22.24 -17.35
N ALA A 215 -5.53 21.21 -17.61
CA ALA A 215 -6.70 20.90 -16.78
C ALA A 215 -6.32 20.56 -15.33
N ASN A 216 -5.15 19.94 -15.13
CA ASN A 216 -4.66 19.53 -13.81
C ASN A 216 -3.61 20.47 -13.21
N GLU A 217 -3.39 21.66 -13.78
CA GLU A 217 -2.32 22.61 -13.38
C GLU A 217 -2.31 22.88 -11.87
N LYS A 218 -3.50 23.10 -11.27
CA LYS A 218 -3.62 23.35 -9.82
C LYS A 218 -3.21 22.16 -8.97
N SER A 219 -3.64 20.95 -9.35
CA SER A 219 -3.34 19.71 -8.64
C SER A 219 -1.84 19.41 -8.68
N ILE A 220 -1.23 19.54 -9.87
CA ILE A 220 0.20 19.31 -10.07
C ILE A 220 1.05 20.28 -9.21
N LEU A 221 0.66 21.55 -9.12
CA LEU A 221 1.39 22.52 -8.29
C LEU A 221 1.24 22.22 -6.80
N ALA A 222 0.05 21.83 -6.34
CA ALA A 222 -0.17 21.48 -4.93
C ALA A 222 0.67 20.26 -4.51
N GLU A 223 0.70 19.21 -5.32
CA GLU A 223 1.53 18.03 -5.07
C GLU A 223 3.03 18.36 -5.13
N ASN A 224 3.46 19.21 -6.09
CA ASN A 224 4.85 19.63 -6.17
C ASN A 224 5.29 20.46 -4.95
N GLU A 225 4.41 21.30 -4.41
CA GLU A 225 4.68 22.03 -3.16
C GLU A 225 4.83 21.07 -1.98
N ALA A 226 3.98 20.03 -1.89
CA ALA A 226 4.10 19.00 -0.87
C ALA A 226 5.42 18.22 -0.99
N ASP A 227 5.83 17.83 -2.20
CA ASP A 227 7.11 17.16 -2.47
C ASP A 227 8.31 18.05 -2.09
N VAL A 228 8.25 19.34 -2.41
CA VAL A 228 9.28 20.32 -2.04
C VAL A 228 9.37 20.48 -0.53
N ALA A 229 8.24 20.57 0.18
CA ALA A 229 8.20 20.64 1.63
C ALA A 229 8.78 19.38 2.27
N ALA A 230 8.38 18.20 1.80
CA ALA A 230 8.92 16.92 2.28
C ALA A 230 10.44 16.81 2.04
N ALA A 231 10.93 17.27 0.88
CA ALA A 231 12.37 17.31 0.59
C ALA A 231 13.14 18.30 1.48
N GLN A 232 12.52 19.43 1.84
CA GLN A 232 13.12 20.37 2.79
C GLN A 232 13.21 19.77 4.19
N GLU A 233 12.15 19.14 4.67
CA GLU A 233 12.11 18.46 5.97
C GLU A 233 13.12 17.30 6.04
N ALA A 234 13.27 16.55 4.95
CA ALA A 234 14.25 15.48 4.83
C ALA A 234 15.71 15.99 4.67
N GLY A 235 15.93 17.31 4.60
CA GLY A 235 17.26 17.92 4.60
C GLY A 235 18.02 17.79 3.27
N TYR A 236 17.32 17.67 2.13
CA TYR A 236 17.97 17.62 0.82
C TYR A 236 18.72 18.92 0.47
N GLU A 237 19.76 18.79 -0.36
CA GLU A 237 20.51 19.92 -0.92
C GLU A 237 19.61 20.93 -1.63
N LYS A 238 19.82 22.24 -1.39
CA LYS A 238 19.02 23.33 -1.99
C LYS A 238 19.00 23.27 -3.52
N SER A 239 20.09 22.81 -4.13
CA SER A 239 20.20 22.66 -5.59
C SER A 239 19.25 21.60 -6.15
N LEU A 240 19.01 20.51 -5.41
CA LEU A 240 18.07 19.45 -5.78
C LEU A 240 16.63 19.92 -5.59
N ILE A 241 16.35 20.59 -4.48
CA ILE A 241 15.03 21.17 -4.19
C ILE A 241 14.65 22.21 -5.26
N SER A 242 15.60 23.05 -5.69
CA SER A 242 15.35 24.01 -6.76
C SER A 242 15.09 23.36 -8.13
N ARG A 243 15.56 22.13 -8.37
CA ARG A 243 15.25 21.37 -9.59
C ARG A 243 13.89 20.69 -9.52
N LEU A 244 13.44 20.35 -8.32
CA LEU A 244 12.12 19.78 -8.06
C LEU A 244 11.01 20.83 -8.18
N ALA A 245 11.25 22.05 -7.70
CA ALA A 245 10.25 23.11 -7.64
C ALA A 245 9.81 23.59 -9.05
N LEU A 246 8.49 23.58 -9.29
CA LEU A 246 7.86 24.10 -10.49
C LEU A 246 7.55 25.59 -10.33
N LYS A 247 8.00 26.39 -11.32
CA LYS A 247 7.68 27.83 -11.37
C LYS A 247 6.26 28.07 -11.92
N PRO A 248 5.58 29.15 -11.50
CA PRO A 248 4.31 29.55 -12.10
C PRO A 248 4.40 29.65 -13.62
N GLY A 249 3.39 29.12 -14.32
CA GLY A 249 3.33 29.12 -15.79
C GLY A 249 4.23 28.09 -16.49
N LYS A 250 5.07 27.35 -15.77
CA LYS A 250 5.93 26.29 -16.37
C LYS A 250 5.09 25.17 -16.99
N ILE A 251 4.00 24.76 -16.34
CA ILE A 251 3.07 23.74 -16.83
C ILE A 251 2.42 24.19 -18.14
N ARG A 252 1.94 25.43 -18.19
CA ARG A 252 1.37 26.03 -19.41
C ARG A 252 2.39 26.14 -20.54
N SER A 253 3.63 26.51 -20.24
CA SER A 253 4.71 26.52 -21.22
C SER A 253 4.99 25.13 -21.78
N LEU A 254 4.99 24.09 -20.93
CA LEU A 254 5.19 22.70 -21.36
C LEU A 254 4.04 22.23 -22.25
N ALA A 255 2.79 22.47 -21.85
CA ALA A 255 1.62 22.15 -22.66
C ALA A 255 1.67 22.81 -24.04
N ASN A 256 2.08 24.08 -24.12
CA ASN A 256 2.26 24.77 -25.40
C ASN A 256 3.36 24.15 -26.26
N SER A 257 4.51 23.76 -25.68
CA SER A 257 5.55 23.04 -26.41
C SER A 257 5.06 21.70 -26.96
N VAL A 258 4.23 20.97 -26.21
CA VAL A 258 3.62 19.72 -26.67
C VAL A 258 2.66 19.97 -27.83
N ARG A 259 1.82 21.02 -27.77
CA ARG A 259 0.94 21.40 -28.89
C ARG A 259 1.73 21.78 -30.15
N VAL A 260 2.85 22.47 -29.99
CA VAL A 260 3.74 22.77 -31.13
C VAL A 260 4.26 21.48 -31.77
N LEU A 261 4.70 20.50 -30.96
CA LEU A 261 5.14 19.20 -31.46
C LEU A 261 4.03 18.43 -32.17
N ALA A 262 2.80 18.48 -31.67
CA ALA A 262 1.65 17.84 -32.30
C ALA A 262 1.41 18.37 -33.72
N ASN A 263 1.62 19.68 -33.93
CA ASN A 263 1.41 20.34 -35.23
C ASN A 263 2.61 20.22 -36.19
N MET A 264 3.71 19.58 -35.78
CA MET A 264 4.86 19.37 -36.66
C MET A 264 4.64 18.17 -37.58
N ASP A 265 5.31 18.19 -38.73
CA ASP A 265 5.34 17.03 -39.63
C ASP A 265 5.88 15.78 -38.90
N ASP A 266 5.07 14.72 -38.87
CA ASP A 266 5.45 13.47 -38.22
C ASP A 266 6.55 12.74 -39.02
N PRO A 267 7.77 12.62 -38.48
CA PRO A 267 8.88 11.98 -39.18
C PRO A 267 8.84 10.46 -39.09
N ILE A 268 7.97 9.87 -38.25
CA ILE A 268 7.98 8.43 -37.95
C ILE A 268 7.52 7.64 -39.18
N GLY A 269 8.33 6.66 -39.58
CA GLY A 269 8.06 5.81 -40.75
C GLY A 269 8.34 6.49 -42.10
N ARG A 270 8.83 7.73 -42.12
CA ARG A 270 9.21 8.45 -43.34
C ARG A 270 10.72 8.43 -43.56
N VAL A 271 11.15 8.11 -44.78
CA VAL A 271 12.57 8.24 -45.18
C VAL A 271 12.83 9.68 -45.62
N LEU A 272 13.43 10.48 -44.74
CA LEU A 272 13.67 11.91 -44.99
C LEU A 272 14.79 12.17 -46.01
N LYS A 273 15.77 11.28 -46.11
CA LYS A 273 16.88 11.39 -47.05
C LYS A 273 17.50 10.02 -47.33
N LYS A 274 17.72 9.70 -48.61
CA LYS A 274 18.55 8.56 -49.03
C LYS A 274 19.91 9.11 -49.45
N THR A 275 20.96 8.78 -48.70
CA THR A 275 22.34 9.06 -49.10
C THR A 275 22.90 7.80 -49.73
N GLN A 276 23.14 7.82 -51.03
CA GLN A 276 23.78 6.71 -51.74
C GLN A 276 25.29 6.85 -51.53
N VAL A 277 25.87 5.97 -50.72
CA VAL A 277 27.33 5.90 -50.52
C VAL A 277 27.88 4.93 -51.57
N LEU A 278 28.87 5.39 -52.36
CA LEU A 278 29.50 4.60 -53.43
C LEU A 278 29.99 3.23 -52.90
N TRP A 279 29.43 2.17 -53.48
CA TRP A 279 29.87 0.77 -53.52
C TRP A 279 30.89 0.28 -52.47
N SER A 280 30.42 0.05 -51.25
CA SER A 280 30.82 -1.12 -50.45
C SER A 280 29.90 -1.23 -49.23
N CYS A 281 28.97 -2.20 -49.29
CA CYS A 281 27.99 -2.52 -48.26
C CYS A 281 28.61 -2.71 -46.87
N TRP A 282 28.40 -1.75 -45.97
CA TRP A 282 28.38 -1.97 -44.53
C TRP A 282 27.13 -1.29 -43.97
N TYR A 283 26.14 -2.09 -43.55
CA TYR A 283 24.95 -1.60 -42.88
C TYR A 283 25.33 -1.16 -41.46
N PHE A 284 25.45 0.15 -41.24
CA PHE A 284 25.42 0.70 -39.88
C PHE A 284 23.98 1.07 -39.53
N LEU A 285 23.30 0.20 -38.79
CA LEU A 285 22.15 0.58 -37.99
C LEU A 285 22.68 1.42 -36.81
N LYS A 286 22.44 2.73 -36.84
CA LYS A 286 22.61 3.56 -35.64
C LYS A 286 21.40 3.30 -34.73
N PHE A 287 21.66 2.69 -33.57
CA PHE A 287 20.73 2.67 -32.44
C PHE A 287 20.39 4.08 -31.98
#